data_AF-J4KSJ3-F1
#
_entry.id   AF-J4KSJ3-F1
#
_cell.length_a   1.000
_cell.length_b   1.000
_cell.length_c   1.000
_cell.angle_alpha   90.00
_cell.angle_beta   90.00
_cell.angle_gamma   90.00
#
_symmetry.space_group_name_H-M   'P 1'
#
loop_
_entity.id
_entity.type
_entity.pdbx_description
1 polymer ?
#
loop_
_entity_poly.entity_id
_entity_poly.type
_entity_poly.pdbx_seq_one_letter_code
_entity_poly.pdbx_strand_id
1 'polypeptide(L)'
;MSMEKSLAFLSDIANQYKESYLSIVNLRKKMKFSSDEKNFQLYRRGRYAEFNLVCDRGTAFGLQSNGRIESILASLPSDVKWSYAKTKEYVKMEKNLLKYINKDWNV
;
A
#
# COMPACT_ATOMS: atom_id res chain seq x y z
N MET A 1 -16.12 25.98 0.87
CA MET A 1 -16.72 24.91 1.71
C MET A 1 -16.71 25.41 3.14
N SER A 2 -17.80 25.30 3.92
CA SER A 2 -17.77 25.72 5.33
C SER A 2 -16.94 24.74 6.16
N MET A 3 -16.52 25.14 7.36
CA MET A 3 -15.81 24.26 8.30
C MET A 3 -16.63 23.00 8.60
N GLU A 4 -17.93 23.17 8.87
CA GLU A 4 -18.87 22.07 9.12
C GLU A 4 -18.93 21.08 7.94
N LYS A 5 -19.04 21.59 6.71
CA LYS A 5 -19.03 20.74 5.50
C LYS A 5 -17.70 20.02 5.33
N SER A 6 -16.59 20.64 5.73
CA SER A 6 -15.26 20.02 5.63
C SER A 6 -15.07 18.90 6.67
N LEU A 7 -15.56 19.10 7.90
CA LEU A 7 -15.54 18.08 8.94
C LEU A 7 -16.46 16.90 8.61
N ALA A 8 -17.64 17.18 8.07
CA ALA A 8 -18.55 16.14 7.57
C ALA A 8 -17.86 15.31 6.48
N PHE A 9 -17.26 15.97 5.48
CA PHE A 9 -16.54 15.30 4.40
C PHE A 9 -15.38 14.42 4.87
N LEU A 10 -14.57 14.91 5.82
CA LEU A 10 -13.48 14.10 6.41
C LEU A 10 -14.00 12.87 7.16
N SER A 11 -15.10 13.03 7.89
CA SER A 11 -15.75 11.92 8.61
C SER A 11 -16.26 10.86 7.63
N ASP A 12 -16.88 11.31 6.54
CA ASP A 12 -17.38 10.42 5.49
C ASP A 12 -16.24 9.66 4.80
N ILE A 13 -15.11 10.31 4.49
CA ILE A 13 -13.93 9.64 3.93
C ILE A 13 -13.42 8.54 4.87
N ALA A 14 -13.29 8.82 6.16
CA ALA A 14 -12.78 7.85 7.13
C ALA A 14 -13.71 6.64 7.27
N ASN A 15 -15.02 6.89 7.34
CA ASN A 15 -16.03 5.83 7.37
C ASN A 15 -15.99 4.99 6.08
N GLN A 16 -15.93 5.64 4.91
CA GLN A 16 -15.91 4.94 3.64
C GLN A 16 -14.63 4.11 3.45
N TYR A 17 -13.47 4.62 3.88
CA TYR A 17 -12.22 3.86 3.88
C TYR A 17 -12.34 2.58 4.71
N LYS A 18 -12.85 2.71 5.95
CA LYS A 18 -13.03 1.57 6.85
C LYS A 18 -13.94 0.52 6.23
N GLU A 19 -15.14 0.91 5.79
CA GLU A 19 -16.12 -0.03 5.27
C GLU A 19 -15.62 -0.71 4.00
N SER A 20 -15.11 0.05 3.03
CA SER A 20 -14.61 -0.50 1.76
C SER A 20 -13.43 -1.47 1.95
N TYR A 21 -12.46 -1.12 2.80
CA TYR A 21 -11.30 -1.98 3.01
C TYR A 21 -11.64 -3.23 3.82
N LEU A 22 -12.51 -3.11 4.84
CA LEU A 22 -12.97 -4.27 5.61
C LEU A 22 -13.73 -5.28 4.76
N SER A 23 -14.54 -4.82 3.80
CA SER A 23 -15.19 -5.71 2.83
C SER A 23 -14.17 -6.54 2.05
N ILE A 24 -13.10 -5.91 1.56
CA ILE A 24 -12.03 -6.62 0.83
C ILE A 24 -11.32 -7.63 1.73
N VAL A 25 -10.96 -7.23 2.96
CA VAL A 25 -10.30 -8.11 3.92
C VAL A 25 -11.17 -9.31 4.26
N ASN A 26 -12.46 -9.10 4.55
CA ASN A 26 -13.37 -10.18 4.91
C ASN A 26 -13.56 -11.20 3.78
N LEU A 27 -13.58 -10.74 2.53
CA LEU A 27 -13.65 -11.62 1.36
C LEU A 27 -12.36 -12.43 1.15
N ARG A 28 -11.19 -11.83 1.41
CA ARG A 28 -9.89 -12.39 0.98
C ARG A 28 -9.07 -13.05 2.08
N LYS A 29 -9.34 -12.79 3.36
CA LYS A 29 -8.50 -13.24 4.49
C LYS A 29 -8.32 -14.75 4.62
N LYS A 30 -9.24 -15.56 4.09
CA LYS A 30 -9.18 -17.04 4.11
C LYS A 30 -8.63 -17.65 2.82
N MET A 31 -8.32 -16.84 1.81
CA MET A 31 -7.79 -17.35 0.54
C MET A 31 -6.41 -17.96 0.78
N LYS A 32 -6.21 -19.19 0.28
CA LYS A 32 -4.89 -19.83 0.28
C LYS A 32 -3.98 -19.11 -0.71
N PHE A 33 -2.69 -19.06 -0.38
CA PHE A 33 -1.66 -18.53 -1.26
C PHE A 33 -0.47 -19.48 -1.31
N SER A 34 0.27 -19.46 -2.40
CA SER A 34 1.50 -20.24 -2.58
C SER A 34 2.72 -19.50 -2.01
N SER A 35 3.84 -20.23 -1.89
CA SER A 35 5.14 -19.64 -1.56
C SER A 35 5.57 -18.59 -2.57
N ASP A 36 5.25 -18.79 -3.85
CA ASP A 36 5.61 -17.86 -4.93
C ASP A 36 4.81 -16.57 -4.85
N GLU A 37 3.50 -16.67 -4.56
CA GLU A 37 2.66 -15.50 -4.32
C GLU A 37 3.12 -14.71 -3.09
N LYS A 38 3.53 -15.43 -2.03
CA LYS A 38 4.11 -14.80 -0.84
C LYS A 38 5.43 -14.09 -1.16
N ASN A 39 6.30 -14.72 -1.93
CA ASN A 39 7.55 -14.10 -2.38
C ASN A 39 7.27 -12.87 -3.26
N PHE A 40 6.32 -12.95 -4.18
CA PHE A 40 5.89 -11.82 -4.99
C PHE A 40 5.36 -10.66 -4.12
N GLN A 41 4.56 -10.94 -3.09
CA GLN A 41 4.12 -9.94 -2.12
C GLN A 41 5.31 -9.21 -1.47
N LEU A 42 6.35 -9.93 -1.05
CA LEU A 42 7.53 -9.32 -0.41
C LEU A 42 8.29 -8.39 -1.36
N TYR A 43 8.40 -8.75 -2.64
CA TYR A 43 8.97 -7.87 -3.64
C TYR A 43 8.11 -6.62 -3.89
N ARG A 44 6.77 -6.75 -3.87
CA ARG A 44 5.88 -5.58 -3.99
C ARG A 44 5.94 -4.67 -2.76
N ARG A 45 6.12 -5.25 -1.56
CA ARG A 45 6.39 -4.49 -0.33
C ARG A 45 7.71 -3.73 -0.39
N GLY A 46 8.73 -4.25 -1.07
CA GLY A 46 9.96 -3.51 -1.36
C GLY A 46 9.71 -2.19 -2.11
N ARG A 47 8.82 -2.20 -3.12
CA ARG A 47 8.40 -0.98 -3.84
C ARG A 47 7.62 -0.01 -2.95
N TYR A 48 6.84 -0.51 -2.00
CA TYR A 48 6.14 0.33 -1.03
C TYR A 48 7.13 1.03 -0.08
N ALA A 49 8.15 0.30 0.40
CA ALA A 49 9.22 0.89 1.20
C ALA A 49 10.02 1.94 0.42
N GLU A 50 10.35 1.68 -0.85
CA GLU A 50 10.99 2.67 -1.74
C GLU A 50 10.16 3.96 -1.84
N PHE A 51 8.85 3.84 -2.05
CA PHE A 51 7.98 5.02 -2.14
C PHE A 51 8.00 5.83 -0.83
N ASN A 52 7.84 5.18 0.32
CA ASN A 52 7.80 5.90 1.60
C ASN A 52 9.15 6.56 1.93
N LEU A 53 10.27 5.91 1.62
CA LEU A 53 11.59 6.43 1.96
C LEU A 53 12.13 7.48 0.97
N VAL A 54 11.72 7.42 -0.30
CA VAL A 54 12.29 8.27 -1.36
C VAL A 54 11.32 9.34 -1.84
N CYS A 55 10.01 9.04 -1.87
CA CYS A 55 9.01 9.90 -2.52
C CYS A 55 8.05 10.55 -1.54
N ASP A 56 7.69 9.89 -0.44
CA ASP A 56 6.70 10.41 0.49
C ASP A 56 7.23 11.63 1.25
N ARG A 57 6.62 12.78 0.97
CA ARG A 57 7.01 14.06 1.57
C ARG A 57 6.80 14.07 3.08
N GLY A 58 5.78 13.37 3.58
CA GLY A 58 5.49 13.30 5.01
C GLY A 58 6.59 12.57 5.77
N THR A 59 7.00 11.41 5.27
CA THR A 59 8.14 10.64 5.80
C THR A 59 9.43 11.46 5.74
N ALA A 60 9.77 12.02 4.57
CA ALA A 60 10.97 12.83 4.41
C ALA A 60 11.02 14.00 5.39
N PHE A 61 9.92 14.77 5.48
CA PHE A 61 9.81 15.88 6.41
C PHE A 61 9.93 15.42 7.87
N GLY A 62 9.23 14.36 8.27
CA GLY A 62 9.26 13.85 9.64
C GLY A 62 10.66 13.41 10.08
N LEU A 63 11.40 12.75 9.18
CA LEU A 63 12.77 12.32 9.44
C LEU A 63 13.74 13.52 9.53
N GLN A 64 13.57 14.53 8.67
CA GLN A 64 14.43 15.72 8.64
C GLN A 64 14.12 16.71 9.79
N SER A 65 12.91 16.71 10.31
CA SER A 65 12.45 17.61 11.38
C SER A 65 12.60 17.02 12.78
N ASN A 66 13.32 15.90 12.93
CA ASN A 66 13.52 15.20 14.21
C ASN A 66 12.19 14.77 14.87
N GLY A 67 11.21 14.37 14.05
CA GLY A 67 9.94 13.82 14.51
C GLY A 67 10.11 12.44 15.16
N ARG A 68 9.02 11.90 15.73
CA ARG A 68 9.04 10.58 16.37
C ARG A 68 9.23 9.47 15.34
N ILE A 69 10.47 9.00 15.20
CA ILE A 69 10.90 8.02 14.19
C ILE A 69 9.99 6.78 14.14
N GLU A 70 9.70 6.16 15.29
CA GLU A 70 8.84 4.97 15.36
C GLU A 70 7.43 5.21 14.81
N SER A 71 6.87 6.41 15.01
CA SER A 71 5.56 6.76 14.43
C SER A 71 5.64 6.98 12.92
N ILE A 72 6.72 7.59 12.44
CA ILE A 72 6.92 7.90 11.03
C ILE A 72 7.13 6.60 10.22
N LEU A 73 7.98 5.71 10.73
CA LEU A 73 8.33 4.46 10.08
C LEU A 73 7.32 3.33 10.34
N ALA A 74 6.26 3.55 11.12
CA ALA A 74 5.17 2.59 11.32
C ALA A 74 4.47 2.18 10.01
N SER A 75 4.64 2.97 8.95
CA SER A 75 4.16 2.64 7.61
C SER A 75 4.95 1.50 6.94
N LEU A 76 6.17 1.23 7.38
CA LEU A 76 7.02 0.24 6.74
C LEU A 76 6.56 -1.19 7.03
N PRO A 77 6.58 -2.08 6.02
CA PRO A 77 6.29 -3.49 6.21
C PRO A 77 7.38 -4.19 7.04
N SER A 78 6.97 -5.21 7.81
CA SER A 78 7.89 -6.07 8.59
C SER A 78 8.96 -6.75 7.73
N ASP A 79 8.57 -7.20 6.54
CA ASP A 79 9.40 -8.00 5.64
C ASP A 79 9.26 -7.49 4.21
N VAL A 80 10.42 -7.40 3.55
CA VAL A 80 10.59 -6.95 2.17
C VAL A 80 11.66 -7.80 1.49
N LYS A 81 11.60 -7.88 0.17
CA LYS A 81 12.67 -8.46 -0.63
C LYS A 81 13.01 -7.54 -1.80
N TRP A 82 14.30 -7.50 -2.14
CA TRP A 82 14.81 -6.93 -3.37
C TRP A 82 15.60 -8.00 -4.12
N SER A 83 15.50 -7.98 -5.45
CA SER A 83 16.31 -8.81 -6.33
C SER A 83 16.70 -7.99 -7.54
N TYR A 84 17.95 -8.13 -7.97
CA TYR A 84 18.41 -7.52 -9.20
C TYR A 84 17.73 -8.17 -10.42
N ALA A 85 17.70 -9.51 -10.47
CA ALA A 85 17.08 -10.26 -11.55
C ALA A 85 15.61 -10.58 -11.25
N LYS A 86 14.73 -10.36 -12.22
CA LYS A 86 13.33 -10.79 -12.17
C LYS A 86 13.20 -12.19 -12.77
N THR A 87 12.59 -13.12 -12.03
CA THR A 87 12.26 -14.46 -12.56
C THR A 87 11.10 -14.39 -13.56
N LYS A 88 10.91 -15.43 -14.36
CA LYS A 88 9.80 -15.52 -15.32
C LYS A 88 8.44 -15.44 -14.61
N GLU A 89 8.34 -16.09 -13.45
CA GLU A 89 7.16 -16.13 -12.59
C GLU A 89 6.84 -14.73 -12.06
N TYR A 90 7.86 -13.99 -11.60
CA TYR A 90 7.70 -12.61 -11.16
C TYR A 90 7.13 -11.73 -12.26
N VAL A 91 7.71 -11.80 -13.47
CA VAL A 91 7.26 -10.99 -14.61
C VAL A 91 5.81 -11.32 -14.98
N LYS A 92 5.43 -12.60 -14.93
CA LYS A 92 4.04 -13.03 -15.16
C LYS A 92 3.08 -12.45 -14.12
N MET A 93 3.42 -12.53 -12.83
CA MET A 93 2.60 -11.97 -11.76
C MET A 93 2.51 -10.44 -11.81
N GLU A 94 3.62 -9.77 -12.14
CA GLU A 94 3.67 -8.31 -12.32
C GLU A 94 2.79 -7.86 -13.49
N LYS A 95 2.83 -8.57 -14.63
CA LYS A 95 1.93 -8.29 -15.76
C LYS A 95 0.46 -8.39 -15.35
N ASN A 96 0.10 -9.41 -14.57
CA ASN A 96 -1.27 -9.57 -14.07
C ASN A 96 -1.65 -8.43 -13.12
N LEU A 97 -0.77 -8.04 -12.19
CA LEU A 97 -0.99 -6.91 -11.30
C LEU A 97 -1.24 -5.60 -12.08
N LEU A 98 -0.39 -5.30 -13.06
CA LEU A 98 -0.48 -4.08 -13.86
C LEU A 98 -1.79 -3.99 -14.66
N LYS A 99 -2.37 -5.12 -15.08
CA LYS A 99 -3.69 -5.14 -15.72
C LYS A 99 -4.77 -4.53 -14.81
N TYR A 100 -4.71 -4.77 -13.50
CA TYR A 100 -5.68 -4.23 -12.56
C TYR A 100 -5.36 -2.79 -12.14
N ILE A 101 -4.07 -2.45 -11.99
CA ILE A 101 -3.65 -1.08 -11.65
C ILE A 101 -4.02 -0.11 -12.79
N ASN A 102 -3.78 -0.51 -14.04
CA ASN A 102 -4.01 0.34 -15.21
C ASN A 102 -5.45 0.26 -15.75
N LYS A 103 -6.34 -0.43 -15.04
CA LYS A 103 -7.76 -0.49 -15.41
C LYS A 103 -8.42 0.84 -15.07
N ASP A 104 -9.33 1.31 -15.91
CA ASP A 104 -10.24 2.38 -15.54
C ASP A 104 -11.27 1.85 -14.53
N TRP A 105 -11.27 2.46 -13.35
CA TRP A 105 -12.15 2.11 -12.23
C TRP A 105 -13.32 3.09 -12.08
N ASN A 106 -13.43 4.10 -12.96
CA ASN A 106 -14.61 4.93 -13.05
C ASN A 106 -15.73 4.12 -13.72
N VAL A 107 -16.51 3.43 -12.90
CA VAL A 107 -17.78 2.80 -13.28
C VAL A 107 -18.90 3.51 -12.56
#